data_AF-A0A5B2U8Q7-F1
#
_entry.id   AF-A0A5B2U8Q7-F1
#
_cell.length_a   1.000
_cell.length_b   1.000
_cell.length_c   1.000
_cell.angle_alpha   90.00
_cell.angle_beta   90.00
_cell.angle_gamma   90.00
#
_symmetry.space_group_name_H-M   'P 1'
#
loop_
_entity.id
_entity.type
_entity.pdbx_description
1 polymer ?
#
loop_
_entity_poly.entity_id
_entity_poly.type
_entity_poly.pdbx_seq_one_letter_code
_entity_poly.pdbx_strand_id
1 'polypeptide(L)'
;MKKRENILVFIFSIYVCCMSYYLYTNHYYNTDMEAYMGLIYKTEYPEMKIEEIHKKVYDELREKNPDFAGLGPVDPMVKEVAKGESTYYKILSQNPKAYEEELQLFVVKPFYNFINWSFFKLGFSASASNSLISTISYALILILIFSFLIKTLKNYTLAFIITILISLFKPLSESARHVSADSLSCLLLLLSFYAFLVRRNFFLAGIFAMLCILTRPEYFIFYSFLYGLIYLYKNRLQVKTGPLLISYGYLFLSFFLIQFFNQVSWSTLFMNQFIKVQIYPVSQPDPFSFSDYIHFIKSKMMLEFNISYFPVLLIFIIIILANNFSLYNKKKLAQALFFVIIYGTVMMRFLVFPSLANRMMSGFYLIIILALVYIQNSKVDIFKNSLEDGK
;
A
#
# COMPACT_ATOMS: atom_id res chain seq x y z
N MET A 1 16.08 -31.24 15.19
CA MET A 1 15.32 -29.99 15.00
C MET A 1 15.93 -29.10 13.91
N LYS A 2 17.18 -28.63 14.04
CA LYS A 2 17.85 -27.78 13.03
C LYS A 2 17.77 -28.28 11.57
N LYS A 3 17.94 -29.59 11.32
CA LYS A 3 17.83 -30.16 9.96
C LYS A 3 16.41 -29.99 9.37
N ARG A 4 15.36 -30.18 10.18
CA ARG A 4 13.96 -30.00 9.74
C ARG A 4 13.62 -28.53 9.50
N GLU A 5 14.15 -27.63 10.33
CA GLU A 5 14.00 -26.17 10.18
C GLU A 5 14.66 -25.70 8.87
N ASN A 6 15.89 -26.13 8.60
CA ASN A 6 16.60 -25.80 7.37
C ASN A 6 15.87 -26.31 6.11
N ILE A 7 15.28 -27.51 6.18
CA ILE A 7 14.47 -28.05 5.08
C ILE A 7 13.24 -27.17 4.83
N LEU A 8 12.52 -26.74 5.88
CA LEU A 8 11.36 -25.87 5.72
C LEU A 8 11.72 -24.49 5.16
N VAL A 9 12.84 -23.90 5.60
CA VAL A 9 13.35 -22.64 5.05
C VAL A 9 13.69 -22.82 3.57
N PHE A 10 14.33 -23.93 3.19
CA PHE A 10 14.65 -24.22 1.79
C PHE A 10 13.39 -24.38 0.92
N ILE A 11 12.41 -25.16 1.36
CA ILE A 11 11.12 -25.33 0.67
C ILE A 11 10.41 -23.98 0.54
N PHE A 12 10.42 -23.17 1.59
CA PHE A 12 9.85 -21.83 1.59
C PHE A 12 10.52 -20.92 0.55
N SER A 13 11.85 -20.93 0.46
CA SER A 13 12.59 -20.15 -0.54
C SER A 13 12.21 -20.56 -1.97
N ILE A 14 12.10 -21.87 -2.25
CA ILE A 14 11.63 -22.35 -3.56
C ILE A 14 10.22 -21.84 -3.84
N TYR A 15 9.30 -21.97 -2.87
CA TYR A 15 7.92 -21.50 -3.01
C TYR A 15 7.85 -20.00 -3.33
N VAL A 16 8.60 -19.17 -2.59
CA VAL A 16 8.66 -17.71 -2.83
C VAL A 16 9.17 -17.40 -4.22
N CYS A 17 10.24 -18.09 -4.68
CA CYS A 17 10.76 -17.91 -6.04
C CYS A 17 9.73 -18.31 -7.11
N CYS A 18 9.11 -19.48 -7.00
CA CYS A 18 8.10 -19.95 -7.95
C CYS A 18 6.89 -19.00 -8.02
N MET A 19 6.38 -18.58 -6.86
CA MET A 19 5.22 -17.70 -6.80
C MET A 19 5.55 -16.29 -7.30
N SER A 20 6.72 -15.76 -6.98
CA SER A 20 7.16 -14.46 -7.49
C SER A 20 7.34 -14.48 -9.01
N TYR A 21 7.92 -15.55 -9.55
CA TYR A 21 8.03 -15.74 -11.01
C TYR A 21 6.66 -15.84 -11.69
N TYR A 22 5.71 -16.57 -11.08
CA TYR A 22 4.33 -16.66 -11.58
C TYR A 22 3.66 -15.28 -11.60
N LEU A 23 3.76 -14.51 -10.51
CA LEU A 23 3.16 -13.18 -10.41
C LEU A 23 3.79 -12.18 -11.39
N TYR A 24 5.11 -12.25 -11.60
CA TYR A 24 5.82 -11.43 -12.58
C TYR A 24 5.37 -11.71 -14.00
N THR A 25 5.25 -12.99 -14.38
CA THR A 25 4.82 -13.37 -15.74
C THR A 25 3.33 -13.15 -15.99
N ASN A 26 2.51 -13.08 -14.93
CA ASN A 26 1.06 -12.86 -15.00
C ASN A 26 0.62 -11.50 -14.43
N HIS A 27 1.50 -10.50 -14.44
CA HIS A 27 1.16 -9.15 -14.03
C HIS A 27 0.12 -8.53 -14.97
N TYR A 28 -0.65 -7.56 -14.45
CA TYR A 28 -1.63 -6.83 -15.22
C TYR A 28 -0.97 -5.65 -15.92
N TYR A 29 -1.29 -5.48 -17.20
CA TYR A 29 -1.07 -4.21 -17.89
C TYR A 29 -2.21 -3.27 -17.51
N ASN A 30 -2.00 -2.46 -16.47
CA ASN A 30 -2.95 -1.45 -16.01
C ASN A 30 -2.51 -0.04 -16.38
N THR A 31 -3.44 0.91 -16.29
CA THR A 31 -3.25 2.30 -16.73
C THR A 31 -2.29 3.09 -15.84
N ASP A 32 -2.03 2.68 -14.60
CA ASP A 32 -0.93 3.28 -13.83
C ASP A 32 0.45 3.04 -14.51
N MET A 33 0.59 1.94 -15.26
CA MET A 33 1.85 1.55 -15.89
C MET A 33 2.32 2.56 -16.94
N GLU A 34 1.40 3.05 -17.79
CA GLU A 34 1.71 4.09 -18.79
C GLU A 34 2.18 5.38 -18.11
N ALA A 35 1.55 5.79 -17.01
CA ALA A 35 1.91 7.01 -16.31
C ALA A 35 3.30 6.90 -15.66
N TYR A 36 3.59 5.79 -14.94
CA TYR A 36 4.91 5.63 -14.33
C TYR A 36 6.03 5.46 -15.36
N MET A 37 5.77 4.81 -16.51
CA MET A 37 6.75 4.77 -17.61
C MET A 37 7.06 6.17 -18.14
N GLY A 38 6.04 7.01 -18.34
CA GLY A 38 6.21 8.41 -18.74
C GLY A 38 7.05 9.21 -17.74
N LEU A 39 6.81 9.03 -16.44
CA LEU A 39 7.60 9.67 -15.39
C LEU A 39 9.06 9.20 -15.37
N ILE A 40 9.34 7.92 -15.66
CA ILE A 40 10.72 7.42 -15.80
C ILE A 40 11.43 8.16 -16.93
N TYR A 41 10.84 8.21 -18.14
CA TYR A 41 11.47 8.87 -19.28
C TYR A 41 11.61 10.38 -19.09
N LYS A 42 10.61 11.04 -18.50
CA LYS A 42 10.67 12.47 -18.18
C LYS A 42 11.78 12.78 -17.17
N THR A 43 12.01 11.89 -16.20
CA THR A 43 13.08 12.05 -15.20
C THR A 43 14.46 11.77 -15.81
N GLU A 44 14.57 10.75 -16.66
CA GLU A 44 15.82 10.34 -17.27
C GLU A 44 16.28 11.28 -18.39
N TYR A 45 15.33 11.80 -19.17
CA TYR A 45 15.56 12.65 -20.33
C TYR A 45 14.75 13.95 -20.19
N PRO A 46 15.16 14.90 -19.32
CA PRO A 46 14.39 16.13 -19.05
C PRO A 46 14.14 17.01 -20.29
N GLU A 47 15.04 16.96 -21.27
CA GLU A 47 14.95 17.75 -22.51
C GLU A 47 14.04 17.09 -23.58
N MET A 48 13.58 15.86 -23.34
CA MET A 48 12.74 15.12 -24.30
C MET A 48 11.33 15.71 -24.31
N LYS A 49 10.83 16.02 -25.51
CA LYS A 49 9.47 16.55 -25.68
C LYS A 49 8.44 15.49 -25.28
N ILE A 50 7.29 15.94 -24.78
CA ILE A 50 6.24 15.04 -24.32
C ILE A 50 5.71 14.14 -25.43
N GLU A 51 5.67 14.60 -26.68
CA GLU A 51 5.27 13.80 -27.84
C GLU A 51 6.20 12.60 -28.07
N GLU A 52 7.50 12.77 -27.82
CA GLU A 52 8.48 11.69 -27.95
C GLU A 52 8.39 10.69 -26.79
N ILE A 53 8.19 11.18 -25.57
CA ILE A 53 7.95 10.33 -24.38
C ILE A 53 6.67 9.52 -24.58
N HIS A 54 5.58 10.17 -24.96
CA HIS A 54 4.28 9.55 -25.24
C HIS A 54 4.43 8.44 -26.27
N LYS A 55 5.08 8.74 -27.41
CA LYS A 55 5.33 7.75 -28.46
C LYS A 55 6.12 6.54 -27.93
N LYS A 56 7.23 6.76 -27.20
CA LYS A 56 8.03 5.65 -26.64
C LYS A 56 7.24 4.76 -25.70
N VAL A 57 6.45 5.36 -24.81
CA VAL A 57 5.63 4.62 -23.83
C VAL A 57 4.62 3.75 -24.54
N TYR A 58 3.86 4.32 -25.48
CA TYR A 58 2.82 3.56 -26.20
C TYR A 58 3.38 2.57 -27.20
N ASP A 59 4.54 2.83 -27.82
CA ASP A 59 5.22 1.86 -28.69
C ASP A 59 5.67 0.62 -27.86
N GLU A 60 6.30 0.82 -26.69
CA GLU A 60 6.70 -0.28 -25.80
C GLU A 60 5.49 -1.07 -25.26
N LEU A 61 4.41 -0.38 -24.91
CA LEU A 61 3.20 -1.03 -24.41
C LEU A 61 2.49 -1.85 -25.49
N ARG A 62 2.42 -1.35 -26.74
CA ARG A 62 1.82 -2.09 -27.87
C ARG A 62 2.62 -3.33 -28.25
N GLU A 63 3.95 -3.26 -28.17
CA GLU A 63 4.82 -4.42 -28.41
C GLU A 63 4.51 -5.55 -27.42
N LYS A 64 4.26 -5.21 -26.16
CA LYS A 64 4.02 -6.19 -25.09
C LYS A 64 2.57 -6.64 -24.95
N ASN A 65 1.62 -5.76 -25.24
CA ASN A 65 0.20 -6.03 -25.20
C ASN A 65 -0.55 -5.16 -26.25
N PRO A 66 -0.84 -5.71 -27.45
CA PRO A 66 -1.47 -4.97 -28.54
C PRO A 66 -2.84 -4.39 -28.20
N ASP A 67 -3.56 -5.01 -27.24
CA ASP A 67 -4.91 -4.61 -26.83
C ASP A 67 -4.92 -3.53 -25.73
N PHE A 68 -3.75 -3.13 -25.23
CA PHE A 68 -3.62 -2.12 -24.19
C PHE A 68 -4.04 -0.70 -24.65
N ALA A 69 -4.39 0.18 -23.70
CA ALA A 69 -4.73 1.59 -23.93
C ALA A 69 -6.01 1.87 -24.76
N GLY A 70 -7.05 1.05 -24.59
CA GLY A 70 -8.36 1.26 -25.22
C GLY A 70 -8.39 0.93 -26.71
N LEU A 71 -7.42 0.14 -27.19
CA LEU A 71 -7.36 -0.39 -28.55
C LEU A 71 -8.08 -1.74 -28.70
N GLY A 72 -8.26 -2.48 -27.60
CA GLY A 72 -9.15 -3.63 -27.53
C GLY A 72 -10.64 -3.25 -27.57
N PRO A 73 -11.53 -4.22 -27.83
CA PRO A 73 -12.97 -3.97 -27.85
C PRO A 73 -13.46 -3.46 -26.48
N VAL A 74 -14.20 -2.35 -26.48
CA VAL A 74 -14.88 -1.85 -25.28
C VAL A 74 -15.95 -2.87 -24.88
N ASP A 75 -15.82 -3.49 -23.72
CA ASP A 75 -16.85 -4.36 -23.18
C ASP A 75 -18.05 -3.51 -22.71
N PRO A 76 -19.20 -3.56 -23.40
CA PRO A 76 -20.36 -2.74 -23.04
C PRO A 76 -21.02 -3.18 -21.72
N MET A 77 -20.63 -4.32 -21.15
CA MET A 77 -21.15 -4.81 -19.86
C MET A 77 -20.39 -4.28 -18.63
N VAL A 78 -19.22 -3.65 -18.82
CA VAL A 78 -18.47 -3.05 -17.72
C VAL A 78 -19.08 -1.70 -17.36
N LYS A 79 -19.67 -1.59 -16.17
CA LYS A 79 -20.16 -0.31 -15.64
C LYS A 79 -18.99 0.62 -15.37
N GLU A 80 -19.00 1.79 -15.99
CA GLU A 80 -18.03 2.86 -15.71
C GLU A 80 -18.09 3.26 -14.23
N VAL A 81 -16.91 3.42 -13.60
CA VAL A 81 -16.82 3.92 -12.23
C VAL A 81 -16.99 5.43 -12.23
N ALA A 82 -16.37 6.10 -13.20
CA ALA A 82 -16.51 7.53 -13.48
C ALA A 82 -16.96 7.74 -14.93
N LYS A 83 -17.80 8.75 -15.15
CA LYS A 83 -18.34 9.01 -16.49
C LYS A 83 -17.22 9.30 -17.49
N GLY A 84 -17.20 8.56 -18.61
CA GLY A 84 -16.24 8.74 -19.71
C GLY A 84 -14.99 7.86 -19.65
N GLU A 85 -14.85 7.02 -18.62
CA GLU A 85 -13.71 6.12 -18.42
C GLU A 85 -13.44 5.21 -19.63
N SER A 86 -14.49 4.71 -20.31
CA SER A 86 -14.35 3.83 -21.48
C SER A 86 -13.62 4.48 -22.66
N THR A 87 -13.74 5.80 -22.80
CA THR A 87 -13.09 6.57 -23.86
C THR A 87 -11.80 7.26 -23.41
N TYR A 88 -11.60 7.41 -22.10
CA TYR A 88 -10.53 8.20 -21.51
C TYR A 88 -9.13 7.72 -21.93
N TYR A 89 -8.85 6.43 -21.74
CA TYR A 89 -7.52 5.88 -22.03
C TYR A 89 -7.20 5.86 -23.53
N LYS A 90 -8.24 5.80 -24.39
CA LYS A 90 -8.08 5.97 -25.83
C LYS A 90 -7.70 7.41 -26.19
N ILE A 91 -8.25 8.40 -25.49
CA ILE A 91 -7.86 9.80 -25.68
C ILE A 91 -6.41 10.01 -25.23
N LEU A 92 -6.02 9.46 -24.07
CA LEU A 92 -4.64 9.55 -23.59
C LEU A 92 -3.64 8.92 -24.57
N SER A 93 -3.96 7.78 -25.17
CA SER A 93 -3.09 7.11 -26.14
C SER A 93 -2.95 7.83 -27.49
N GLN A 94 -3.80 8.83 -27.75
CA GLN A 94 -3.81 9.61 -28.99
C GLN A 94 -3.40 11.07 -28.79
N ASN A 95 -3.45 11.59 -27.56
CA ASN A 95 -3.25 13.01 -27.25
C ASN A 95 -2.11 13.21 -26.24
N PRO A 96 -0.88 13.53 -26.70
CA PRO A 96 0.27 13.76 -25.83
C PRO A 96 0.08 14.84 -24.78
N LYS A 97 -0.73 15.87 -25.05
CA LYS A 97 -0.98 16.97 -24.10
C LYS A 97 -1.87 16.52 -22.94
N ALA A 98 -2.93 15.75 -23.24
CA ALA A 98 -3.77 15.17 -22.19
C ALA A 98 -2.96 14.20 -21.32
N TYR A 99 -2.12 13.39 -21.96
CA TYR A 99 -1.18 12.51 -21.27
C TYR A 99 -0.21 13.28 -20.36
N GLU A 100 0.30 14.45 -20.76
CA GLU A 100 1.18 15.26 -19.92
C GLU A 100 0.54 15.64 -18.58
N GLU A 101 -0.72 16.03 -18.60
CA GLU A 101 -1.45 16.42 -17.39
C GLU A 101 -1.80 15.20 -16.54
N GLU A 102 -2.09 14.04 -17.15
CA GLU A 102 -2.27 12.78 -16.43
C GLU A 102 -1.01 12.42 -15.63
N LEU A 103 0.20 12.62 -16.18
CA LEU A 103 1.44 12.34 -15.46
C LEU A 103 1.55 13.08 -14.13
N GLN A 104 0.97 14.29 -14.02
CA GLN A 104 1.00 15.09 -12.79
C GLN A 104 0.26 14.41 -11.64
N LEU A 105 -0.77 13.58 -11.92
CA LEU A 105 -1.49 12.80 -10.91
C LEU A 105 -0.61 11.72 -10.26
N PHE A 106 0.46 11.30 -10.94
CA PHE A 106 1.34 10.22 -10.50
C PHE A 106 2.66 10.70 -9.86
N VAL A 107 2.96 12.01 -9.91
CA VAL A 107 4.15 12.60 -9.29
C VAL A 107 4.12 12.51 -7.76
N VAL A 108 2.93 12.48 -7.15
CA VAL A 108 2.69 12.51 -5.70
C VAL A 108 3.23 11.31 -4.90
N LYS A 109 3.86 10.33 -5.56
CA LYS A 109 4.47 9.12 -4.97
C LYS A 109 5.98 9.11 -5.19
N PRO A 110 6.73 10.09 -4.64
CA PRO A 110 8.13 10.34 -5.00
C PRO A 110 9.04 9.13 -4.75
N PHE A 111 8.85 8.38 -3.66
CA PHE A 111 9.70 7.23 -3.39
C PHE A 111 9.44 6.08 -4.37
N TYR A 112 8.18 5.84 -4.75
CA TYR A 112 7.85 4.84 -5.77
C TYR A 112 8.48 5.19 -7.12
N ASN A 113 8.36 6.46 -7.53
CA ASN A 113 8.96 6.98 -8.76
C ASN A 113 10.49 6.88 -8.75
N PHE A 114 11.12 7.15 -7.61
CA PHE A 114 12.56 6.98 -7.43
C PHE A 114 13.02 5.53 -7.60
N ILE A 115 12.29 4.55 -7.03
CA ILE A 115 12.65 3.13 -7.18
C ILE A 115 12.44 2.68 -8.63
N ASN A 116 11.37 3.14 -9.30
CA ASN A 116 11.14 2.88 -10.73
C ASN A 116 12.31 3.36 -11.59
N TRP A 117 12.72 4.61 -11.40
CA TRP A 117 13.87 5.18 -12.08
C TRP A 117 15.17 4.44 -11.75
N SER A 118 15.36 4.01 -10.49
CA SER A 118 16.53 3.25 -10.08
C SER A 118 16.64 1.90 -10.82
N PHE A 119 15.52 1.17 -10.99
CA PHE A 119 15.52 -0.05 -11.80
C PHE A 119 15.79 0.25 -13.28
N PHE A 120 15.22 1.33 -13.82
CA PHE A 120 15.50 1.74 -15.19
C PHE A 120 17.00 2.02 -15.40
N LYS A 121 17.64 2.74 -14.47
CA LYS A 121 19.09 2.99 -14.47
C LYS A 121 19.95 1.73 -14.38
N LEU A 122 19.44 0.64 -13.80
CA LEU A 122 20.11 -0.65 -13.77
C LEU A 122 20.01 -1.42 -15.11
N GLY A 123 19.35 -0.86 -16.12
CA GLY A 123 19.25 -1.41 -17.47
C GLY A 123 17.95 -2.16 -17.76
N PHE A 124 16.97 -2.11 -16.86
CA PHE A 124 15.64 -2.68 -17.12
C PHE A 124 14.81 -1.75 -18.01
N SER A 125 13.92 -2.33 -18.84
CA SER A 125 12.91 -1.54 -19.57
C SER A 125 11.98 -0.79 -18.61
N ALA A 126 11.32 0.27 -19.07
CA ALA A 126 10.44 1.08 -18.22
C ALA A 126 9.28 0.25 -17.66
N SER A 127 8.67 -0.59 -18.50
CA SER A 127 7.65 -1.57 -18.08
C SER A 127 8.17 -2.61 -17.08
N ALA A 128 9.37 -3.17 -17.28
CA ALA A 128 9.92 -4.16 -16.37
C ALA A 128 10.26 -3.54 -15.00
N SER A 129 10.79 -2.31 -15.00
CA SER A 129 11.12 -1.55 -13.79
C SER A 129 9.90 -1.41 -12.88
N ASN A 130 8.76 -1.05 -13.46
CA ASN A 130 7.46 -0.96 -12.80
C ASN A 130 6.99 -2.29 -12.18
N SER A 131 6.99 -3.38 -12.97
CA SER A 131 6.49 -4.68 -12.54
C SER A 131 7.39 -5.35 -11.47
N LEU A 132 8.70 -5.16 -11.57
CA LEU A 132 9.67 -5.72 -10.62
C LEU A 132 9.45 -5.21 -9.18
N ILE A 133 9.05 -3.96 -8.99
CA ILE A 133 8.77 -3.42 -7.65
C ILE A 133 7.71 -4.25 -6.94
N SER A 134 6.58 -4.51 -7.60
CA SER A 134 5.47 -5.26 -7.00
C SER A 134 5.89 -6.69 -6.67
N THR A 135 6.59 -7.36 -7.58
CA THR A 135 7.07 -8.74 -7.39
C THR A 135 8.11 -8.86 -6.26
N ILE A 136 9.12 -7.98 -6.25
CA ILE A 136 10.16 -7.99 -5.21
C ILE A 136 9.54 -7.65 -3.86
N SER A 137 8.63 -6.67 -3.82
CA SER A 137 7.92 -6.31 -2.59
C SER A 137 7.13 -7.47 -2.03
N TYR A 138 6.42 -8.22 -2.88
CA TYR A 138 5.69 -9.43 -2.50
C TYR A 138 6.62 -10.48 -1.87
N ALA A 139 7.74 -10.80 -2.52
CA ALA A 139 8.70 -11.77 -1.99
C ALA A 139 9.23 -11.36 -0.61
N LEU A 140 9.59 -10.08 -0.46
CA LEU A 140 10.08 -9.54 0.81
C LEU A 140 9.00 -9.51 1.89
N ILE A 141 7.73 -9.24 1.54
CA ILE A 141 6.59 -9.33 2.48
C ILE A 141 6.47 -10.76 3.03
N LEU A 142 6.56 -11.79 2.18
CA LEU A 142 6.46 -13.17 2.63
C LEU A 142 7.62 -13.56 3.55
N ILE A 143 8.85 -13.18 3.19
CA ILE A 143 10.03 -13.42 4.03
C ILE A 143 9.87 -12.74 5.39
N LEU A 144 9.37 -11.51 5.41
CA LEU A 144 9.14 -10.75 6.63
C LEU A 144 8.06 -11.39 7.50
N ILE A 145 6.93 -11.81 6.92
CA ILE A 145 5.85 -12.51 7.61
C ILE A 145 6.37 -13.83 8.20
N PHE A 146 7.07 -14.64 7.41
CA PHE A 146 7.61 -15.91 7.89
C PHE A 146 8.58 -15.70 9.06
N SER A 147 9.47 -14.70 8.94
CA SER A 147 10.42 -14.32 9.99
C SER A 147 9.71 -13.85 11.27
N PHE A 148 8.65 -13.07 11.14
CA PHE A 148 7.82 -12.62 12.26
C PHE A 148 7.09 -13.79 12.94
N LEU A 149 6.50 -14.68 12.16
CA LEU A 149 5.74 -15.82 12.65
C LEU A 149 6.62 -16.86 13.33
N ILE A 150 7.84 -17.13 12.83
CA ILE A 150 8.80 -18.01 13.52
C ILE A 150 9.09 -17.49 14.93
N LYS A 151 9.36 -16.18 15.06
CA LYS A 151 9.66 -15.56 16.36
C LYS A 151 8.48 -15.57 17.32
N THR A 152 7.27 -15.41 16.79
CA THR A 152 6.04 -15.29 17.59
C THR A 152 5.49 -16.66 18.00
N LEU A 153 5.43 -17.62 17.07
CA LEU A 153 4.83 -18.94 17.27
C LEU A 153 5.83 -19.96 17.84
N LYS A 154 7.14 -19.73 17.68
CA LYS A 154 8.21 -20.70 17.99
C LYS A 154 7.99 -22.09 17.34
N ASN A 155 7.25 -22.13 16.22
CA ASN A 155 6.91 -23.33 15.48
C ASN A 155 7.04 -23.07 13.98
N TYR A 156 8.08 -23.63 13.36
CA TYR A 156 8.39 -23.44 11.94
C TYR A 156 7.32 -24.02 11.02
N THR A 157 6.73 -25.16 11.36
CA THR A 157 5.69 -25.78 10.51
C THR A 157 4.43 -24.93 10.50
N LEU A 158 3.99 -24.43 11.66
CA LEU A 158 2.83 -23.55 11.72
C LEU A 158 3.10 -22.20 11.04
N ALA A 159 4.28 -21.60 11.26
CA ALA A 159 4.68 -20.37 10.58
C ALA A 159 4.71 -20.54 9.06
N PHE A 160 5.18 -21.68 8.56
CA PHE A 160 5.22 -22.00 7.14
C PHE A 160 3.81 -22.11 6.54
N ILE A 161 2.93 -22.90 7.18
CA ILE A 161 1.54 -23.07 6.74
C ILE A 161 0.81 -21.72 6.72
N ILE A 162 0.90 -20.93 7.79
CA ILE A 162 0.24 -19.62 7.86
C ILE A 162 0.79 -18.67 6.79
N THR A 163 2.11 -18.66 6.55
CA THR A 163 2.69 -17.81 5.51
C THR A 163 2.19 -18.21 4.11
N ILE A 164 2.04 -19.51 3.82
CA ILE A 164 1.46 -19.98 2.56
C ILE A 164 -0.01 -19.58 2.44
N LEU A 165 -0.79 -19.66 3.52
CA LEU A 165 -2.19 -19.21 3.47
C LEU A 165 -2.29 -17.71 3.24
N ILE A 166 -1.39 -16.92 3.85
CA ILE A 166 -1.31 -15.47 3.63
C ILE A 166 -0.82 -15.13 2.23
N SER A 167 0.12 -15.89 1.64
CA SER A 167 0.57 -15.65 0.27
C SER A 167 -0.53 -15.90 -0.77
N LEU A 168 -1.46 -16.82 -0.47
CA LEU A 168 -2.66 -17.07 -1.28
C LEU A 168 -3.80 -16.07 -1.00
N PHE A 169 -3.65 -15.18 -0.01
CA PHE A 169 -4.64 -14.16 0.28
C PHE A 169 -4.79 -13.22 -0.91
N LYS A 170 -5.97 -13.24 -1.54
CA LYS A 170 -6.25 -12.54 -2.81
C LYS A 170 -5.77 -11.08 -2.83
N PRO A 171 -6.00 -10.24 -1.80
CA PRO A 171 -5.53 -8.85 -1.82
C PRO A 171 -4.01 -8.70 -1.98
N LEU A 172 -3.22 -9.63 -1.44
CA LEU A 172 -1.76 -9.60 -1.53
C LEU A 172 -1.28 -10.03 -2.92
N SER A 173 -1.84 -11.11 -3.47
CA SER A 173 -1.50 -11.57 -4.82
C SER A 173 -1.98 -10.61 -5.90
N GLU A 174 -3.16 -10.00 -5.73
CA GLU A 174 -3.69 -8.97 -6.62
C GLU A 174 -2.81 -7.71 -6.61
N SER A 175 -2.41 -7.23 -5.42
CA SER A 175 -1.46 -6.12 -5.28
C SER A 175 -0.13 -6.40 -5.98
N ALA A 176 0.37 -7.64 -5.95
CA ALA A 176 1.62 -8.04 -6.57
C ALA A 176 1.53 -8.09 -8.11
N ARG A 177 0.34 -8.35 -8.67
CA ARG A 177 0.10 -8.38 -10.12
C ARG A 177 -0.17 -6.99 -10.69
N HIS A 178 -0.68 -6.06 -9.90
CA HIS A 178 -0.86 -4.68 -10.34
C HIS A 178 0.45 -3.90 -10.30
N VAL A 179 0.73 -3.14 -11.37
CA VAL A 179 1.75 -2.09 -11.34
C VAL A 179 1.18 -0.92 -10.55
N SER A 180 1.57 -0.83 -9.28
CA SER A 180 1.16 0.25 -8.38
C SER A 180 2.08 0.34 -7.17
N ALA A 181 1.93 1.41 -6.40
CA ALA A 181 2.66 1.62 -5.16
C ALA A 181 2.17 0.74 -3.99
N ASP A 182 1.10 -0.06 -4.18
CA ASP A 182 0.42 -0.80 -3.10
C ASP A 182 1.36 -1.80 -2.41
N SER A 183 1.99 -2.69 -3.18
CA SER A 183 2.89 -3.73 -2.66
C SER A 183 4.10 -3.15 -1.93
N LEU A 184 4.71 -2.09 -2.47
CA LEU A 184 5.84 -1.42 -1.84
C LEU A 184 5.43 -0.73 -0.53
N SER A 185 4.30 -0.02 -0.53
CA SER A 185 3.80 0.64 0.67
C SER A 185 3.45 -0.36 1.78
N CYS A 186 2.87 -1.52 1.41
CA CYS A 186 2.61 -2.63 2.32
C CYS A 186 3.90 -3.19 2.92
N LEU A 187 4.94 -3.40 2.11
CA LEU A 187 6.25 -3.84 2.60
C LEU A 187 6.83 -2.83 3.61
N LEU A 188 6.85 -1.54 3.27
CA LEU A 188 7.39 -0.48 4.12
C LEU A 188 6.62 -0.34 5.44
N LEU A 189 5.30 -0.47 5.37
CA LEU A 189 4.43 -0.51 6.54
C LEU A 189 4.79 -1.68 7.47
N LEU A 190 4.91 -2.90 6.93
CA LEU A 190 5.27 -4.08 7.73
C LEU A 190 6.70 -3.98 8.28
N LEU A 191 7.65 -3.44 7.50
CA LEU A 191 9.02 -3.20 7.96
C LEU A 191 9.07 -2.19 9.11
N SER A 192 8.26 -1.12 9.05
CA SER A 192 8.10 -0.16 10.14
C SER A 192 7.65 -0.85 11.43
N PHE A 193 6.61 -1.69 11.34
CA PHE A 193 6.10 -2.46 12.49
C PHE A 193 7.11 -3.48 13.01
N TYR A 194 7.79 -4.20 12.11
CA TYR A 194 8.80 -5.16 12.49
C TYR A 194 10.01 -4.49 13.17
N ALA A 195 10.47 -3.35 12.64
CA ALA A 195 11.55 -2.57 13.24
C ALA A 195 11.18 -2.05 14.64
N PHE A 196 9.94 -1.58 14.81
CA PHE A 196 9.44 -1.08 16.08
C PHE A 196 9.25 -2.20 17.12
N LEU A 197 8.49 -3.25 16.78
CA LEU A 197 8.07 -4.29 17.72
C LEU A 197 9.17 -5.34 17.97
N VAL A 198 9.83 -5.81 16.91
CA VAL A 198 10.76 -6.95 17.00
C VAL A 198 12.20 -6.49 17.19
N ARG A 199 12.64 -5.47 16.43
CA ARG A 199 14.02 -4.95 16.56
C ARG A 199 14.17 -3.87 17.63
N ARG A 200 13.06 -3.31 18.15
CA ARG A 200 13.04 -2.20 19.10
C ARG A 200 13.83 -0.97 18.63
N ASN A 201 13.97 -0.81 17.31
CA ASN A 201 14.70 0.30 16.72
C ASN A 201 13.70 1.34 16.22
N PHE A 202 13.41 2.32 17.10
CA PHE A 202 12.47 3.39 16.81
C PHE A 202 12.90 4.26 15.64
N PHE A 203 14.20 4.50 15.46
CA PHE A 203 14.72 5.30 14.36
C PHE A 203 14.50 4.62 13.01
N LEU A 204 14.82 3.33 12.90
CA LEU A 204 14.55 2.55 11.67
C LEU A 204 13.05 2.46 11.38
N ALA A 205 12.21 2.30 12.41
CA ALA A 205 10.77 2.33 12.24
C ALA A 205 10.28 3.68 11.68
N GLY A 206 10.83 4.79 12.18
CA GLY A 206 10.60 6.14 11.66
C GLY A 206 10.98 6.29 10.18
N ILE A 207 12.16 5.78 9.77
CA ILE A 207 12.60 5.80 8.37
C ILE A 207 11.64 5.02 7.48
N PHE A 208 11.28 3.79 7.84
CA PHE A 208 10.34 3.00 7.04
C PHE A 208 8.94 3.64 6.98
N ALA A 209 8.48 4.24 8.07
CA ALA A 209 7.24 5.01 8.08
C ALA A 209 7.29 6.22 7.14
N MET A 210 8.43 6.94 7.12
CA MET A 210 8.67 8.06 6.23
C MET A 210 8.62 7.65 4.76
N LEU A 211 9.36 6.60 4.41
CA LEU A 211 9.35 6.03 3.06
C LEU A 211 7.96 5.52 2.66
N CYS A 212 7.20 4.96 3.61
CA CYS A 212 5.83 4.51 3.40
C CYS A 212 4.91 5.68 2.99
N ILE A 213 5.03 6.83 3.66
CA ILE A 213 4.29 8.06 3.32
C ILE A 213 4.73 8.61 1.95
N LEU A 214 6.04 8.63 1.66
CA LEU A 214 6.57 9.02 0.35
C LEU A 214 6.15 8.07 -0.79
N THR A 215 5.67 6.87 -0.46
CA THR A 215 5.13 5.89 -1.42
C THR A 215 3.61 6.05 -1.57
N ARG A 216 2.90 6.23 -0.46
CA ARG A 216 1.45 6.45 -0.40
C ARG A 216 1.13 7.46 0.71
N PRO A 217 0.83 8.73 0.36
CA PRO A 217 0.65 9.82 1.34
C PRO A 217 -0.46 9.58 2.36
N GLU A 218 -1.48 8.78 2.00
CA GLU A 218 -2.61 8.44 2.87
C GLU A 218 -2.22 7.73 4.17
N TYR A 219 -1.06 7.05 4.23
CA TYR A 219 -0.55 6.45 5.46
C TYR A 219 -0.16 7.50 6.52
N PHE A 220 -0.04 8.78 6.16
CA PHE A 220 0.17 9.84 7.12
C PHE A 220 -0.96 9.91 8.17
N ILE A 221 -2.20 9.62 7.76
CA ILE A 221 -3.36 9.55 8.68
C ILE A 221 -3.12 8.45 9.73
N PHE A 222 -2.73 7.26 9.25
CA PHE A 222 -2.46 6.11 10.11
C PHE A 222 -1.34 6.40 11.12
N TYR A 223 -0.20 6.87 10.61
CA TYR A 223 0.95 7.15 11.46
C TYR A 223 0.69 8.29 12.44
N SER A 224 -0.12 9.30 12.08
CA SER A 224 -0.50 10.36 13.02
C SER A 224 -1.27 9.82 14.23
N PHE A 225 -2.28 8.98 14.00
CA PHE A 225 -3.00 8.33 15.10
C PHE A 225 -2.12 7.35 15.87
N LEU A 226 -1.27 6.57 15.18
CA LEU A 226 -0.37 5.62 15.81
C LEU A 226 0.66 6.32 16.71
N TYR A 227 1.23 7.45 16.28
CA TYR A 227 2.14 8.25 17.10
C TYR A 227 1.43 8.88 18.30
N GLY A 228 0.17 9.30 18.14
CA GLY A 228 -0.69 9.69 19.26
C GLY A 228 -0.82 8.57 20.30
N LEU A 229 -1.08 7.33 19.86
CA LEU A 229 -1.12 6.17 20.76
C LEU A 229 0.23 5.91 21.43
N ILE A 230 1.32 5.93 20.66
CA ILE A 230 2.68 5.73 21.21
C ILE A 230 3.01 6.80 22.24
N TYR A 231 2.61 8.05 22.02
CA TYR A 231 2.80 9.14 22.98
C TYR A 231 2.04 8.89 24.29
N LEU A 232 0.76 8.50 24.21
CA LEU A 232 -0.06 8.18 25.39
C LEU A 232 0.50 7.02 26.21
N TYR A 233 1.12 6.05 25.54
CA TYR A 233 1.70 4.85 26.16
C TYR A 233 3.24 4.85 26.22
N LYS A 234 3.88 6.01 26.05
CA LYS A 234 5.35 6.12 25.90
C LYS A 234 6.15 5.50 27.03
N ASN A 235 5.67 5.65 28.27
CA ASN A 235 6.34 5.11 29.47
C ASN A 235 6.35 3.58 29.48
N ARG A 236 5.32 2.93 28.91
CA ARG A 236 5.26 1.47 28.79
C ARG A 236 6.11 0.96 27.65
N LEU A 237 6.10 1.70 26.54
CA LEU A 237 6.89 1.43 25.34
C LEU A 237 8.37 1.76 25.51
N GLN A 238 8.77 2.39 26.62
CA GLN A 238 10.14 2.87 26.87
C GLN A 238 10.65 3.83 25.78
N VAL A 239 9.74 4.57 25.14
CA VAL A 239 10.07 5.53 24.09
C VAL A 239 10.25 6.91 24.71
N LYS A 240 11.43 7.51 24.48
CA LYS A 240 11.74 8.87 24.91
C LYS A 240 10.97 9.89 24.06
N THR A 241 10.56 11.00 24.69
CA THR A 241 9.74 12.03 24.02
C THR A 241 10.50 12.76 22.90
N GLY A 242 11.79 13.05 23.08
CA GLY A 242 12.62 13.71 22.06
C GLY A 242 12.67 12.94 20.73
N PRO A 243 13.15 11.68 20.72
CA PRO A 243 13.16 10.85 19.52
C PRO A 243 11.78 10.69 18.87
N LEU A 244 10.72 10.55 19.68
CA LEU A 244 9.34 10.47 19.19
C LEU A 244 8.93 11.72 18.41
N LEU A 245 9.19 12.91 18.94
CA LEU A 245 8.89 14.18 18.28
C LEU A 245 9.72 14.39 17.02
N ILE A 246 11.02 14.06 17.05
CA ILE A 246 11.90 14.15 15.87
C ILE A 246 11.39 13.22 14.76
N SER A 247 11.06 11.97 15.10
CA SER A 247 10.54 11.01 14.14
C SER A 247 9.20 11.44 13.55
N TYR A 248 8.29 11.97 14.38
CA TYR A 248 7.03 12.53 13.87
C TYR A 248 7.27 13.75 12.97
N GLY A 249 8.24 14.61 13.32
CA GLY A 249 8.68 15.73 12.50
C GLY A 249 9.09 15.30 11.09
N TYR A 250 9.84 14.20 10.95
CA TYR A 250 10.18 13.65 9.63
C TYR A 250 8.96 13.16 8.85
N LEU A 251 7.99 12.51 9.50
CA LEU A 251 6.75 12.07 8.85
C LEU A 251 5.93 13.26 8.36
N PHE A 252 5.78 14.27 9.22
CA PHE A 252 5.07 15.51 8.90
C PHE A 252 5.74 16.25 7.73
N LEU A 253 7.07 16.44 7.80
CA LEU A 253 7.82 17.09 6.72
C LEU A 253 7.71 16.32 5.40
N SER A 254 7.74 14.99 5.43
CA SER A 254 7.59 14.17 4.23
C SER A 254 6.22 14.35 3.59
N PHE A 255 5.14 14.32 4.40
CA PHE A 255 3.80 14.59 3.90
C PHE A 255 3.68 16.03 3.37
N PHE A 256 4.21 17.00 4.10
CA PHE A 256 4.19 18.42 3.72
C PHE A 256 4.91 18.66 2.39
N LEU A 257 6.09 18.08 2.18
CA LEU A 257 6.82 18.19 0.92
C LEU A 257 6.01 17.65 -0.27
N ILE A 258 5.33 16.51 -0.11
CA ILE A 258 4.45 15.97 -1.15
C ILE A 258 3.34 16.97 -1.46
N GLN A 259 2.68 17.54 -0.44
CA GLN A 259 1.61 18.51 -0.64
C GLN A 259 2.09 19.83 -1.26
N PHE A 260 3.30 20.28 -0.90
CA PHE A 260 3.88 21.52 -1.41
C PHE A 260 4.18 21.45 -2.92
N PHE A 261 4.66 20.30 -3.40
CA PHE A 261 4.96 20.09 -4.82
C PHE A 261 3.76 19.55 -5.63
N ASN A 262 2.67 19.18 -4.96
CA ASN A 262 1.49 18.68 -5.64
C ASN A 262 0.76 19.81 -6.37
N GLN A 263 0.64 19.68 -7.68
CA GLN A 263 -0.06 20.66 -8.53
C GLN A 263 -1.57 20.41 -8.59
N VAL A 264 -2.02 19.21 -8.20
CA VAL A 264 -3.42 18.80 -8.37
C VAL A 264 -4.15 18.83 -7.05
N SER A 265 -5.23 19.61 -6.99
CA SER A 265 -6.07 19.71 -5.80
C SER A 265 -6.76 18.38 -5.48
N TRP A 266 -7.06 18.15 -4.20
CA TRP A 266 -7.85 17.00 -3.77
C TRP A 266 -9.22 16.94 -4.45
N SER A 267 -9.89 18.07 -4.65
CA SER A 267 -11.17 18.16 -5.33
C SER A 267 -11.10 17.68 -6.78
N THR A 268 -10.05 18.05 -7.50
CA THR A 268 -9.82 17.59 -8.88
C THR A 268 -9.62 16.08 -8.91
N LEU A 269 -8.79 15.54 -8.01
CA LEU A 269 -8.55 14.09 -7.90
C LEU A 269 -9.85 13.34 -7.61
N PHE A 270 -10.67 13.85 -6.69
CA PHE A 270 -11.96 13.27 -6.36
C PHE A 270 -12.89 13.24 -7.58
N MET A 271 -13.03 14.36 -8.29
CA MET A 271 -13.87 14.44 -9.48
C MET A 271 -13.39 13.48 -10.55
N ASN A 272 -12.08 13.47 -10.84
CA ASN A 272 -11.46 12.64 -11.87
C ASN A 272 -11.74 11.14 -11.66
N GLN A 273 -11.66 10.68 -10.41
CA GLN A 273 -11.70 9.26 -10.10
C GLN A 273 -13.11 8.72 -9.79
N PHE A 274 -14.02 9.56 -9.29
CA PHE A 274 -15.30 9.09 -8.75
C PHE A 274 -16.53 9.68 -9.43
N ILE A 275 -16.41 10.82 -10.13
CA ILE A 275 -17.56 11.49 -10.75
C ILE A 275 -17.44 11.44 -12.26
N LYS A 276 -16.40 12.05 -12.81
CA LYS A 276 -16.17 12.21 -14.25
C LYS A 276 -14.69 12.37 -14.52
N VAL A 277 -14.17 11.59 -15.46
CA VAL A 277 -12.77 11.67 -15.83
C VAL A 277 -12.49 12.99 -16.57
N GLN A 278 -11.38 13.63 -16.25
CA GLN A 278 -10.99 14.95 -16.74
C GLN A 278 -9.79 14.81 -17.66
N ILE A 279 -9.91 15.26 -18.91
CA ILE A 279 -8.84 15.20 -19.91
C ILE A 279 -7.68 16.15 -19.56
N TYR A 280 -8.01 17.27 -18.90
CA TYR A 280 -7.07 18.34 -18.55
C TYR A 280 -7.22 18.72 -17.06
N PRO A 281 -6.81 17.83 -16.13
CA PRO A 281 -7.02 18.03 -14.69
C PRO A 281 -6.24 19.22 -14.10
N VAL A 282 -5.19 19.70 -14.77
CA VAL A 282 -4.36 20.82 -14.29
C VAL A 282 -4.79 22.12 -14.93
N SER A 283 -4.93 22.16 -16.26
CA SER A 283 -5.21 23.40 -16.98
C SER A 283 -6.69 23.77 -17.00
N GLN A 284 -7.60 22.78 -16.98
CA GLN A 284 -9.05 23.00 -17.08
C GLN A 284 -9.83 22.04 -16.15
N PRO A 285 -9.66 22.14 -14.82
CA PRO A 285 -10.38 21.27 -13.89
C PRO A 285 -11.88 21.57 -13.87
N ASP A 286 -12.68 20.52 -13.87
CA ASP A 286 -14.14 20.61 -13.67
C ASP A 286 -14.44 21.12 -12.24
N PRO A 287 -15.49 21.94 -12.05
CA PRO A 287 -15.82 22.50 -10.74
C PRO A 287 -16.29 21.42 -9.76
N PHE A 288 -15.84 21.52 -8.52
CA PHE A 288 -16.24 20.61 -7.45
C PHE A 288 -17.61 20.96 -6.88
N SER A 289 -18.46 19.94 -6.73
CA SER A 289 -19.78 20.04 -6.10
C SER A 289 -19.81 19.23 -4.81
N PHE A 290 -20.05 19.92 -3.69
CA PHE A 290 -20.17 19.25 -2.38
C PHE A 290 -21.39 18.32 -2.31
N SER A 291 -22.46 18.63 -3.06
CA SER A 291 -23.64 17.77 -3.16
C SER A 291 -23.28 16.43 -3.80
N ASP A 292 -22.51 16.46 -4.88
CA ASP A 292 -22.07 15.24 -5.59
C ASP A 292 -21.15 14.40 -4.71
N TYR A 293 -20.26 15.05 -3.94
CA TYR A 293 -19.44 14.40 -2.92
C TYR A 293 -20.30 13.62 -1.91
N ILE A 294 -21.24 14.28 -1.23
CA ILE A 294 -22.06 13.63 -0.19
C ILE A 294 -22.92 12.50 -0.79
N HIS A 295 -23.47 12.72 -1.98
CA HIS A 295 -24.25 11.70 -2.69
C HIS A 295 -23.39 10.47 -3.01
N PHE A 296 -22.18 10.68 -3.53
CA PHE A 296 -21.25 9.60 -3.85
C PHE A 296 -20.86 8.80 -2.60
N ILE A 297 -20.43 9.47 -1.52
CA ILE A 297 -20.07 8.83 -0.25
C ILE A 297 -21.22 7.95 0.26
N LYS A 298 -22.44 8.50 0.33
CA LYS A 298 -23.62 7.76 0.81
C LYS A 298 -23.94 6.54 -0.06
N SER A 299 -23.82 6.67 -1.38
CA SER A 299 -24.12 5.58 -2.31
C SER A 299 -23.10 4.43 -2.25
N LYS A 300 -21.83 4.73 -1.92
CA LYS A 300 -20.73 3.75 -1.97
C LYS A 300 -20.35 3.15 -0.63
N MET A 301 -20.57 3.86 0.49
CA MET A 301 -20.10 3.45 1.81
C MET A 301 -20.44 2.01 2.16
N MET A 302 -21.71 1.62 2.11
CA MET A 302 -22.12 0.25 2.47
C MET A 302 -21.53 -0.80 1.53
N LEU A 303 -21.50 -0.52 0.22
CA LEU A 303 -21.01 -1.46 -0.78
C LEU A 303 -19.51 -1.70 -0.65
N GLU A 304 -18.71 -0.64 -0.51
CA GLU A 304 -17.25 -0.72 -0.36
C GLU A 304 -16.87 -1.48 0.92
N PHE A 305 -17.55 -1.21 2.05
CA PHE A 305 -17.30 -1.94 3.29
C PHE A 305 -17.69 -3.42 3.20
N ASN A 306 -18.81 -3.74 2.54
CA ASN A 306 -19.27 -5.13 2.37
C ASN A 306 -18.35 -5.96 1.47
N ILE A 307 -17.73 -5.36 0.46
CA ILE A 307 -16.79 -6.03 -0.45
C ILE A 307 -15.39 -6.17 0.19
N SER A 308 -15.09 -5.31 1.17
CA SER A 308 -13.82 -5.34 1.89
C SER A 308 -13.73 -6.52 2.88
N TYR A 309 -12.51 -6.84 3.33
CA TYR A 309 -12.30 -7.86 4.38
C TYR A 309 -12.49 -7.31 5.81
N PHE A 310 -12.73 -6.00 5.96
CA PHE A 310 -12.86 -5.38 7.29
C PHE A 310 -14.00 -5.97 8.14
N PRO A 311 -15.23 -6.21 7.65
CA PRO A 311 -16.29 -6.79 8.47
C PRO A 311 -15.91 -8.16 9.06
N VAL A 312 -15.31 -9.02 8.24
CA VAL A 312 -14.85 -10.35 8.68
C VAL A 312 -13.74 -10.23 9.71
N LEU A 313 -12.75 -9.37 9.47
CA LEU A 313 -11.67 -9.12 10.42
C LEU A 313 -12.20 -8.51 11.73
N LEU A 314 -13.24 -7.67 11.67
CA LEU A 314 -13.87 -7.09 12.85
C LEU A 314 -14.51 -8.17 13.74
N ILE A 315 -15.18 -9.17 13.13
CA ILE A 315 -15.73 -10.31 13.87
C ILE A 315 -14.61 -11.04 14.64
N PHE A 316 -13.48 -11.34 13.99
CA PHE A 316 -12.35 -11.97 14.67
C PHE A 316 -11.76 -11.12 15.78
N ILE A 317 -11.63 -9.81 15.57
CA ILE A 317 -11.20 -8.85 16.59
C ILE A 317 -12.16 -8.90 17.78
N ILE A 318 -13.47 -8.82 17.55
CA ILE A 318 -14.49 -8.83 18.61
C ILE A 318 -14.43 -10.14 19.40
N ILE A 319 -14.34 -11.31 18.74
CA ILE A 319 -14.28 -12.61 19.42
C ILE A 319 -13.02 -12.71 20.30
N ILE A 320 -11.86 -12.36 19.75
CA ILE A 320 -10.58 -12.45 20.46
C ILE A 320 -10.52 -11.45 21.62
N LEU A 321 -11.02 -10.24 21.41
CA LEU A 321 -11.10 -9.23 22.45
C LEU A 321 -12.15 -9.60 23.49
N ALA A 322 -13.35 -10.06 23.14
CA ALA A 322 -14.40 -10.40 24.09
C ALA A 322 -13.95 -11.44 25.12
N ASN A 323 -13.23 -12.48 24.68
CA ASN A 323 -12.66 -13.49 25.56
C ASN A 323 -11.57 -12.94 26.50
N ASN A 324 -11.02 -11.77 26.18
CA ASN A 324 -9.86 -11.18 26.84
C ASN A 324 -10.09 -9.74 27.31
N PHE A 325 -11.28 -9.13 27.23
CA PHE A 325 -11.41 -7.68 27.39
C PHE A 325 -11.50 -7.29 28.87
N SER A 326 -10.86 -6.18 29.24
CA SER A 326 -11.02 -5.56 30.56
C SER A 326 -10.64 -4.08 30.45
N LEU A 327 -11.61 -3.20 30.76
CA LEU A 327 -11.42 -1.74 30.73
C LEU A 327 -10.37 -1.27 31.76
N TYR A 328 -10.26 -1.98 32.88
CA TYR A 328 -9.30 -1.66 33.94
C TYR A 328 -7.86 -2.02 33.55
N ASN A 329 -7.68 -2.99 32.64
CA ASN A 329 -6.36 -3.37 32.20
C ASN A 329 -5.90 -2.49 31.03
N LYS A 330 -5.13 -1.45 31.36
CA LYS A 330 -4.50 -0.51 30.40
C LYS A 330 -3.78 -1.20 29.22
N LYS A 331 -3.34 -2.46 29.37
CA LYS A 331 -2.72 -3.25 28.28
C LYS A 331 -3.74 -3.67 27.22
N LYS A 332 -4.81 -4.31 27.69
CA LYS A 332 -5.93 -4.76 26.87
C LYS A 332 -6.62 -3.56 26.20
N LEU A 333 -6.67 -2.42 26.91
CA LEU A 333 -7.12 -1.15 26.34
C LEU A 333 -6.22 -0.65 25.22
N ALA A 334 -4.89 -0.69 25.36
CA ALA A 334 -3.97 -0.27 24.29
C ALA A 334 -4.11 -1.13 23.02
N GLN A 335 -4.33 -2.45 23.19
CA GLN A 335 -4.59 -3.37 22.08
C GLN A 335 -5.92 -3.07 21.38
N ALA A 336 -6.99 -2.80 22.15
CA ALA A 336 -8.26 -2.38 21.58
C ALA A 336 -8.13 -1.03 20.84
N LEU A 337 -7.44 -0.04 21.44
CA LEU A 337 -7.21 1.26 20.81
C LEU A 337 -6.39 1.15 19.53
N PHE A 338 -5.44 0.21 19.46
CA PHE A 338 -4.70 -0.06 18.23
C PHE A 338 -5.63 -0.46 17.07
N PHE A 339 -6.59 -1.37 17.31
CA PHE A 339 -7.59 -1.72 16.30
C PHE A 339 -8.54 -0.56 16.00
N VAL A 340 -8.99 0.18 17.02
CA VAL A 340 -9.81 1.40 16.82
C VAL A 340 -9.09 2.41 15.92
N ILE A 341 -7.78 2.58 16.08
CA ILE A 341 -6.98 3.46 15.22
C ILE A 341 -6.93 2.96 13.78
N ILE A 342 -6.75 1.65 13.56
CA ILE A 342 -6.78 1.09 12.20
C ILE A 342 -8.13 1.37 11.53
N TYR A 343 -9.24 1.05 12.20
CA TYR A 343 -10.59 1.29 11.65
C TYR A 343 -10.89 2.77 11.48
N GLY A 344 -10.54 3.61 12.46
CA GLY A 344 -10.69 5.06 12.37
C GLY A 344 -9.89 5.67 11.21
N THR A 345 -8.68 5.16 10.98
CA THR A 345 -7.86 5.52 9.81
C THR A 345 -8.55 5.12 8.51
N VAL A 346 -9.06 3.89 8.42
CA VAL A 346 -9.77 3.41 7.22
C VAL A 346 -11.01 4.25 6.93
N MET A 347 -11.77 4.63 7.96
CA MET A 347 -12.91 5.55 7.81
C MET A 347 -12.46 6.93 7.32
N MET A 348 -11.47 7.54 7.97
CA MET A 348 -10.97 8.86 7.58
C MET A 348 -10.41 8.84 6.15
N ARG A 349 -9.65 7.80 5.80
CA ARG A 349 -9.17 7.58 4.44
C ARG A 349 -10.33 7.42 3.47
N PHE A 350 -11.37 6.67 3.81
CA PHE A 350 -12.55 6.50 2.96
C PHE A 350 -13.27 7.83 2.70
N LEU A 351 -13.37 8.70 3.70
CA LEU A 351 -13.98 10.03 3.54
C LEU A 351 -13.16 10.94 2.61
N VAL A 352 -11.83 10.80 2.62
CA VAL A 352 -10.93 11.54 1.72
C VAL A 352 -10.88 10.89 0.34
N PHE A 353 -10.93 9.56 0.27
CA PHE A 353 -10.78 8.76 -0.93
C PHE A 353 -11.70 7.53 -0.86
N PRO A 354 -12.93 7.62 -1.41
CA PRO A 354 -13.98 6.62 -1.22
C PRO A 354 -13.81 5.36 -2.06
N SER A 355 -12.68 4.68 -1.88
CA SER A 355 -12.43 3.34 -2.40
C SER A 355 -11.71 2.50 -1.37
N LEU A 356 -12.25 1.31 -1.11
CA LEU A 356 -11.66 0.27 -0.28
C LEU A 356 -11.16 -0.89 -1.15
N ALA A 357 -10.64 -0.58 -2.34
CA ALA A 357 -10.05 -1.57 -3.22
C ALA A 357 -9.07 -2.46 -2.44
N ASN A 358 -9.33 -3.77 -2.47
CA ASN A 358 -8.70 -4.71 -1.56
C ASN A 358 -7.17 -4.70 -1.63
N ARG A 359 -6.60 -4.51 -2.82
CA ARG A 359 -5.15 -4.37 -3.03
C ARG A 359 -4.53 -3.21 -2.22
N MET A 360 -5.21 -2.06 -2.16
CA MET A 360 -4.73 -0.87 -1.42
C MET A 360 -4.82 -1.08 0.09
N MET A 361 -5.76 -1.91 0.55
CA MET A 361 -6.00 -2.20 1.98
C MET A 361 -5.15 -3.36 2.52
N SER A 362 -4.37 -4.03 1.65
CA SER A 362 -3.55 -5.20 2.00
C SER A 362 -2.68 -4.99 3.24
N GLY A 363 -2.04 -3.83 3.36
CA GLY A 363 -1.22 -3.48 4.54
C GLY A 363 -2.01 -3.48 5.84
N PHE A 364 -3.22 -2.89 5.86
CA PHE A 364 -4.08 -2.89 7.04
C PHE A 364 -4.60 -4.29 7.38
N TYR A 365 -5.00 -5.07 6.37
CA TYR A 365 -5.42 -6.45 6.57
C TYR A 365 -4.30 -7.29 7.21
N LEU A 366 -3.08 -7.19 6.69
CA LEU A 366 -1.94 -7.94 7.20
C LEU A 366 -1.55 -7.50 8.61
N ILE A 367 -1.56 -6.19 8.91
CA ILE A 367 -1.35 -5.72 10.29
C ILE A 367 -2.37 -6.33 11.23
N ILE A 368 -3.66 -6.32 10.88
CA ILE A 368 -4.72 -6.90 11.73
C ILE A 368 -4.46 -8.38 11.94
N ILE A 369 -4.27 -9.16 10.87
CA ILE A 369 -4.04 -10.61 10.94
C ILE A 369 -2.83 -10.93 11.82
N LEU A 370 -1.69 -10.27 11.58
CA LEU A 370 -0.46 -10.50 12.33
C LEU A 370 -0.59 -10.06 13.79
N ALA A 371 -1.30 -8.97 14.07
CA ALA A 371 -1.58 -8.52 15.43
C ALA A 371 -2.47 -9.52 16.18
N LEU A 372 -3.50 -10.09 15.55
CA LEU A 372 -4.35 -11.13 16.15
C LEU A 372 -3.55 -12.40 16.45
N VAL A 373 -2.74 -12.87 15.49
CA VAL A 373 -1.84 -14.02 15.70
C VAL A 373 -0.88 -13.75 16.86
N TYR A 374 -0.32 -12.54 16.93
CA TYR A 374 0.53 -12.13 18.04
C TYR A 374 -0.23 -12.19 19.36
N ILE A 375 -1.34 -11.47 19.52
CA ILE A 375 -2.13 -11.41 20.77
C ILE A 375 -2.50 -12.79 21.29
N GLN A 376 -2.89 -13.70 20.39
CA GLN A 376 -3.31 -15.05 20.78
C GLN A 376 -2.14 -15.94 21.25
N ASN A 377 -0.95 -15.78 20.67
CA ASN A 377 0.20 -16.65 20.95
C ASN A 377 1.19 -16.04 21.95
N SER A 378 1.26 -14.71 22.03
CA SER A 378 2.03 -14.05 23.06
C SER A 378 1.23 -14.05 24.36
N LYS A 379 1.67 -14.81 25.37
CA LYS A 379 1.25 -14.61 26.78
C LYS A 379 1.62 -13.22 27.33
N VAL A 380 2.23 -12.38 26.50
CA VAL A 380 2.78 -11.09 26.82
C VAL A 380 2.14 -10.04 25.91
N ASP A 381 1.97 -8.86 26.49
CA ASP A 381 1.38 -7.69 25.86
C ASP A 381 2.20 -7.20 24.66
N ILE A 382 1.55 -6.80 23.55
CA ILE A 382 2.18 -6.09 22.41
C ILE A 382 3.05 -4.92 22.91
N PHE A 383 2.69 -4.35 24.06
CA PHE A 383 3.34 -3.20 24.70
C PHE A 383 4.21 -3.53 25.93
N LYS A 384 4.55 -4.80 26.22
CA LYS A 384 5.45 -5.17 27.34
C LYS A 384 6.44 -6.26 26.94
N ASN A 385 7.63 -6.22 27.52
CA ASN A 385 8.75 -7.16 27.35
C ASN A 385 8.35 -8.64 27.22
N SER A 386 8.27 -9.16 26.01
CA SER A 386 8.48 -10.59 25.75
C SER A 386 9.77 -10.79 24.99
N LEU A 387 10.83 -10.95 25.76
CA LEU A 387 11.96 -11.83 25.56
C LEU A 387 12.86 -11.51 26.76
N GLU A 388 12.42 -11.93 27.94
CA GLU A 388 13.43 -12.44 28.87
C GLU A 388 14.01 -13.65 28.12
N ASP A 389 15.25 -13.49 27.68
CA ASP A 389 16.09 -14.61 27.30
C ASP A 389 16.10 -15.55 28.50
N GLY A 390 15.31 -16.62 28.40
CA GLY A 390 15.47 -17.78 29.25
C GLY A 390 16.86 -18.33 29.00
N LYS A 391 17.61 -18.47 30.08
CA LYS A 391 18.91 -19.16 30.18
C LYS A 391 19.07 -20.34 29.23
#